data_AF-A0A955REE2-F1
#
_entry.id   AF-A0A955REE2-F1
#
_cell.length_a   1.000
_cell.length_b   1.000
_cell.length_c   1.000
_cell.angle_alpha   90.00
_cell.angle_beta   90.00
_cell.angle_gamma   90.00
#
_symmetry.space_group_name_H-M   'P 1'
#
loop_
_entity.id
_entity.type
_entity.pdbx_description
1 polymer ?
#
loop_
_entity_poly.entity_id
_entity_poly.type
_entity_poly.pdbx_seq_one_letter_code
_entity_poly.pdbx_strand_id
1 'polypeptide(L)'
;MTWGTAFLLTQLVEMPIYAIGTRDSELSVPWRVAVAFGASALTHPIVWFVLRDLLEQRLGFWAYFAIAETFAVLVEALYLRWFEIRRALLWSLVANGTSASVGLLLWAVRSGKILG
;
A
#
# COMPACT_ATOMS: atom_id res chain seq x y z
N MET A 1 0.25 15.91 -5.30
CA MET A 1 1.31 15.38 -4.44
C MET A 1 2.30 14.67 -5.34
N THR A 2 3.60 14.77 -5.08
CA THR A 2 4.61 14.04 -5.86
C THR A 2 4.60 12.56 -5.46
N TRP A 3 5.15 11.69 -6.31
CA TRP A 3 5.29 10.27 -5.98
C TRP A 3 6.07 10.05 -4.68
N GLY A 4 7.21 10.74 -4.50
CA GLY A 4 8.05 10.58 -3.31
C GLY A 4 7.33 10.94 -2.01
N THR A 5 6.55 12.03 -2.00
CA THR A 5 5.75 12.40 -0.82
C THR A 5 4.62 11.39 -0.57
N ALA A 6 3.96 10.91 -1.63
CA ALA A 6 2.93 9.88 -1.51
C ALA A 6 3.49 8.58 -0.94
N PHE A 7 4.62 8.12 -1.48
CA PHE A 7 5.31 6.92 -1.04
C PHE A 7 5.80 7.04 0.40
N LEU A 8 6.32 8.20 0.81
CA LEU A 8 6.69 8.40 2.21
C LEU A 8 5.49 8.27 3.15
N LEU A 9 4.34 8.84 2.79
CA LEU A 9 3.11 8.71 3.57
C LEU A 9 2.63 7.25 3.62
N THR A 10 2.66 6.53 2.50
CA THR A 10 2.41 5.09 2.45
C THR A 10 3.31 4.35 3.45
N GLN A 11 4.63 4.58 3.42
CA GLN A 11 5.57 3.90 4.30
C GLN A 11 5.30 4.21 5.78
N LEU A 12 4.95 5.46 6.11
CA LEU A 12 4.58 5.86 7.47
C LEU A 12 3.32 5.14 8.00
N VAL A 13 2.41 4.75 7.11
CA VAL A 13 1.16 4.05 7.46
C VAL A 13 1.34 2.53 7.44
N GLU A 14 1.93 1.99 6.38
CA GLU A 14 1.97 0.55 6.11
C GLU A 14 3.11 -0.17 6.83
N MET A 15 4.30 0.45 6.95
CA MET A 15 5.42 -0.22 7.64
C MET A 15 5.10 -0.60 9.08
N PRO A 16 4.46 0.24 9.91
CA PRO A 16 4.07 -0.16 11.27
C PRO A 16 3.12 -1.36 11.27
N ILE A 17 2.18 -1.43 10.32
CA ILE A 17 1.22 -2.53 10.19
C ILE A 17 1.96 -3.82 9.83
N TYR A 18 2.86 -3.77 8.86
CA TYR A 18 3.68 -4.93 8.50
C TYR A 18 4.66 -5.33 9.60
N ALA A 19 5.26 -4.37 10.31
CA ALA A 19 6.11 -4.65 11.46
C ALA A 19 5.35 -5.36 12.58
N ILE A 20 4.07 -5.04 12.79
CA ILE A 20 3.18 -5.78 13.71
C ILE A 20 2.90 -7.18 13.16
N GLY A 21 2.56 -7.30 11.86
CA GLY A 21 2.23 -8.58 11.25
C GLY A 21 3.38 -9.58 11.17
N THR A 22 4.63 -9.09 11.18
CA THR A 22 5.85 -9.91 11.22
C THR A 22 6.32 -10.25 12.64
N ARG A 23 5.60 -9.83 13.71
CA ARG A 23 6.07 -10.00 15.10
C ARG A 23 6.34 -11.44 15.50
N ASP A 24 5.52 -12.36 15.01
CA ASP A 24 5.60 -13.79 15.33
C ASP A 24 6.43 -14.59 14.32
N SER A 25 7.14 -13.91 13.40
CA SER A 25 8.03 -14.56 12.43
C SER A 25 9.42 -14.85 13.02
N GLU A 26 10.17 -15.76 12.41
CA GLU A 26 11.57 -16.03 12.80
C GLU A 26 12.56 -14.97 12.28
N LEU A 27 12.07 -13.95 11.55
CA LEU A 27 12.90 -12.90 10.99
C LEU A 27 13.57 -12.07 12.08
N SER A 28 14.84 -11.73 11.89
CA SER A 28 15.54 -10.75 12.71
C SER A 28 14.93 -9.35 12.52
N VAL A 29 15.15 -8.45 13.50
CA VAL A 29 14.60 -7.09 13.46
C VAL A 29 14.95 -6.33 12.16
N PRO A 30 16.21 -6.33 11.67
CA PRO A 30 16.53 -5.69 10.39
C PRO A 30 15.74 -6.27 9.21
N TRP A 31 15.55 -7.58 9.17
CA TRP A 31 14.76 -8.23 8.13
C TRP A 31 13.28 -7.90 8.20
N ARG A 32 12.71 -7.77 9.40
CA ARG A 32 11.30 -7.33 9.56
C ARG A 32 11.10 -5.93 8.99
N VAL A 33 12.03 -5.02 9.24
CA VAL A 33 12.01 -3.66 8.66
C VAL A 33 12.16 -3.70 7.14
N ALA A 34 13.11 -4.49 6.63
CA ALA A 34 13.32 -4.64 5.20
C ALA A 34 12.11 -5.23 4.48
N VAL A 35 11.45 -6.24 5.08
CA VAL A 35 10.22 -6.85 4.57
C VAL A 35 9.06 -5.86 4.61
N ALA A 36 8.87 -5.14 5.72
CA ALA A 36 7.83 -4.14 5.83
C ALA A 36 7.96 -3.02 4.79
N PHE A 37 9.18 -2.53 4.57
CA PHE A 37 9.46 -1.54 3.52
C PHE A 37 9.29 -2.12 2.12
N GLY A 38 9.81 -3.34 1.91
CA GLY A 38 9.85 -4.04 0.63
C GLY A 38 8.47 -4.29 0.05
N ALA A 39 7.47 -4.58 0.90
CA ALA A 39 6.10 -4.81 0.47
C ALA A 39 5.59 -3.65 -0.42
N SER A 40 5.53 -2.43 0.11
CA SER A 40 5.04 -1.28 -0.64
C SER A 40 6.07 -0.76 -1.66
N ALA A 41 7.37 -0.94 -1.42
CA ALA A 41 8.43 -0.54 -2.36
C ALA A 41 8.38 -1.31 -3.69
N LEU A 42 7.86 -2.54 -3.68
CA LEU A 42 7.69 -3.36 -4.88
C LEU A 42 6.43 -2.96 -5.69
N THR A 43 5.35 -2.57 -5.02
CA THR A 43 4.05 -2.34 -5.65
C THR A 43 3.84 -0.89 -6.07
N HIS A 44 4.21 0.07 -5.23
CA HIS A 44 3.85 1.48 -5.42
C HIS A 44 4.51 2.15 -6.64
N PRO A 45 5.76 1.84 -7.03
CA PRO A 45 6.28 2.29 -8.31
C PRO A 45 5.44 1.79 -9.50
N ILE A 46 5.00 0.53 -9.46
CA ILE A 46 4.18 -0.06 -10.53
C ILE A 46 2.81 0.62 -10.58
N VAL A 47 2.15 0.81 -9.44
CA VAL A 47 0.87 1.52 -9.36
C VAL A 47 0.98 2.92 -9.98
N TRP A 48 2.01 3.67 -9.62
CA TRP A 48 2.11 5.08 -10.02
C TRP A 48 2.63 5.30 -11.44
N PHE A 49 3.62 4.52 -11.88
CA PHE A 49 4.32 4.74 -13.15
C PHE A 49 3.85 3.79 -14.27
N VAL A 50 3.10 2.74 -13.95
CA VAL A 50 2.63 1.77 -14.94
C VAL A 50 1.10 1.73 -14.96
N LEU A 51 0.46 1.37 -13.85
CA LEU A 51 -0.99 1.17 -13.83
C LEU A 51 -1.75 2.49 -14.04
N ARG A 52 -1.27 3.59 -13.45
CA ARG A 52 -1.88 4.90 -13.65
C ARG A 52 -1.97 5.28 -15.13
N ASP A 53 -0.84 5.27 -15.83
CA ASP A 53 -0.78 5.69 -17.23
C ASP A 53 -1.55 4.75 -18.16
N LEU A 54 -1.56 3.45 -17.84
CA LEU A 54 -2.29 2.45 -18.62
C LEU A 54 -3.81 2.51 -18.41
N LEU A 55 -4.27 2.74 -17.17
CA LEU A 55 -5.65 2.49 -16.77
C LEU A 55 -6.44 3.75 -16.46
N GLU A 56 -5.87 4.75 -15.77
CA GLU A 56 -6.62 5.90 -15.26
C GLU A 56 -7.26 6.70 -16.41
N GLN A 57 -6.51 6.95 -17.49
CA GLN A 57 -7.01 7.68 -18.65
C GLN A 57 -8.08 6.92 -19.45
N ARG A 58 -8.09 5.59 -19.36
CA ARG A 58 -8.97 4.72 -20.17
C ARG A 58 -10.23 4.30 -19.43
N LEU A 59 -10.13 4.06 -18.14
CA LEU A 59 -11.19 3.48 -17.31
C LEU A 59 -11.72 4.45 -16.25
N GLY A 60 -11.07 5.61 -16.09
CA GLY A 60 -11.38 6.58 -15.05
C GLY A 60 -10.79 6.22 -13.68
N PHE A 61 -10.79 7.21 -12.79
CA PHE A 61 -10.14 7.13 -11.48
C PHE A 61 -10.61 5.94 -10.64
N TRP A 62 -11.92 5.72 -10.51
CA TRP A 62 -12.44 4.68 -9.61
C TRP A 62 -12.10 3.25 -10.06
N ALA A 63 -12.15 2.99 -11.37
CA ALA A 63 -11.78 1.69 -11.90
C ALA A 63 -10.27 1.45 -11.77
N TYR A 64 -9.45 2.45 -12.11
CA TYR A 64 -8.01 2.42 -11.86
C TYR A 64 -7.69 2.15 -10.39
N PHE A 65 -8.33 2.89 -9.48
CA PHE A 65 -8.13 2.78 -8.04
C PHE A 65 -8.44 1.36 -7.55
N ALA A 66 -9.60 0.80 -7.90
CA ALA A 66 -9.97 -0.56 -7.51
C ALA A 66 -8.97 -1.61 -8.02
N ILE A 67 -8.50 -1.48 -9.27
CA ILE A 67 -7.52 -2.40 -9.87
C ILE A 67 -6.15 -2.25 -9.19
N ALA A 68 -5.70 -1.02 -8.96
CA ALA A 68 -4.42 -0.73 -8.33
C ALA A 68 -4.34 -1.26 -6.89
N GLU A 69 -5.39 -1.03 -6.08
CA GLU A 69 -5.49 -1.55 -4.71
C GLU A 69 -5.54 -3.09 -4.71
N THR A 70 -6.32 -3.68 -5.61
CA THR A 70 -6.39 -5.15 -5.75
C THR A 70 -5.02 -5.73 -6.12
N PHE A 71 -4.33 -5.09 -7.06
CA PHE A 71 -2.98 -5.48 -7.46
C PHE A 71 -2.00 -5.41 -6.27
N ALA A 72 -1.98 -4.28 -5.55
CA ALA A 72 -1.08 -4.08 -4.43
C ALA A 72 -1.33 -5.11 -3.33
N VAL A 73 -2.60 -5.33 -2.94
CA VAL A 73 -2.98 -6.32 -1.94
C VAL A 73 -2.52 -7.73 -2.32
N LEU A 74 -2.74 -8.14 -3.57
CA LEU A 74 -2.37 -9.50 -4.00
C LEU A 74 -0.85 -9.69 -4.05
N VAL A 75 -0.12 -8.73 -4.61
CA VAL A 75 1.34 -8.82 -4.73
C VAL A 75 2.02 -8.74 -3.37
N GLU A 76 1.57 -7.85 -2.49
CA GLU A 76 2.11 -7.74 -1.13
C GLU A 76 1.77 -8.96 -0.29
N ALA A 77 0.57 -9.52 -0.42
CA ALA A 77 0.23 -10.78 0.23
C ALA A 77 1.13 -11.94 -0.23
N LEU A 78 1.42 -12.04 -1.53
CA LEU A 78 2.35 -13.04 -2.07
C LEU A 78 3.77 -12.82 -1.56
N TYR A 79 4.22 -11.56 -1.55
CA TYR A 79 5.51 -11.17 -1.02
C TYR A 79 5.66 -11.53 0.48
N LEU A 80 4.68 -11.17 1.31
CA LEU A 80 4.68 -11.54 2.73
C LEU A 80 4.63 -13.06 2.92
N ARG A 81 3.89 -13.78 2.07
CA ARG A 81 3.85 -15.24 2.12
C ARG A 81 5.19 -15.86 1.76
N TRP A 82 5.96 -15.26 0.85
CA TRP A 82 7.33 -15.68 0.52
C TRP A 82 8.25 -15.64 1.75
N PHE A 83 8.05 -14.69 2.66
CA PHE A 83 8.74 -14.60 3.95
C PHE A 83 8.04 -15.37 5.08
N GLU A 84 7.14 -16.29 4.73
CA GLU A 84 6.41 -17.16 5.67
C GLU A 84 5.58 -16.40 6.72
N ILE A 85 5.21 -15.15 6.44
CA ILE A 85 4.41 -14.33 7.35
C ILE A 85 3.00 -14.90 7.42
N ARG A 86 2.56 -15.21 8.64
CA ARG A 86 1.22 -15.73 8.92
C ARG A 86 0.17 -14.69 8.56
N ARG A 87 -0.96 -15.13 8.02
CA ARG A 87 -2.10 -14.26 7.64
C ARG A 87 -1.68 -13.14 6.66
N ALA A 88 -0.74 -13.43 5.75
CA ALA A 88 -0.21 -12.48 4.77
C ALA A 88 -1.28 -11.65 4.04
N LEU A 89 -2.36 -12.30 3.55
CA LEU A 89 -3.47 -11.60 2.89
C LEU A 89 -4.19 -10.62 3.82
N LEU A 90 -4.42 -11.01 5.08
CA LEU A 90 -5.06 -10.13 6.06
C LEU A 90 -4.20 -8.90 6.33
N TRP A 91 -2.90 -9.08 6.57
CA TRP A 91 -2.00 -7.95 6.83
C TRP A 91 -1.89 -7.02 5.64
N SER A 92 -1.84 -7.56 4.42
CA SER A 92 -1.83 -6.75 3.21
C SER A 92 -3.13 -5.98 3.00
N LEU A 93 -4.30 -6.60 3.25
CA LEU A 93 -5.58 -5.91 3.24
C LEU A 93 -5.67 -4.79 4.28
N VAL A 94 -5.19 -5.03 5.50
CA VAL A 94 -5.20 -4.02 6.57
C VAL A 94 -4.29 -2.86 6.21
N ALA A 95 -3.09 -3.12 5.70
CA ALA A 95 -2.13 -2.09 5.30
C ALA A 95 -2.69 -1.22 4.16
N ASN A 96 -3.04 -1.83 3.03
CA ASN A 96 -3.56 -1.13 1.86
C ASN A 96 -4.88 -0.43 2.18
N GLY A 97 -5.82 -1.10 2.86
CA GLY A 97 -7.10 -0.50 3.26
C GLY A 97 -6.93 0.73 4.16
N THR A 98 -5.96 0.70 5.09
CA THR A 98 -5.65 1.86 5.94
C THR A 98 -5.01 2.98 5.13
N SER A 99 -4.02 2.66 4.30
CA SER A 99 -3.29 3.61 3.44
C SER A 99 -4.23 4.30 2.44
N ALA A 100 -5.06 3.52 1.75
CA ALA A 100 -6.11 3.98 0.85
C ALA A 100 -7.10 4.91 1.56
N SER A 101 -7.55 4.55 2.76
CA SER A 101 -8.46 5.38 3.56
C SER A 101 -7.82 6.73 3.93
N VAL A 102 -6.56 6.73 4.36
CA VAL A 102 -5.80 7.96 4.63
C VAL A 102 -5.67 8.81 3.37
N GLY A 103 -5.34 8.19 2.22
CA GLY A 103 -5.24 8.88 0.93
C GLY A 103 -6.55 9.54 0.50
N LEU A 104 -7.67 8.83 0.62
CA LEU A 104 -9.01 9.34 0.30
C LEU A 104 -9.43 10.48 1.25
N LEU A 105 -9.13 10.38 2.54
CA LEU A 105 -9.39 11.44 3.51
C LEU A 105 -8.59 12.71 3.17
N LEU A 106 -7.30 12.58 2.88
CA LEU A 106 -6.45 13.71 2.48
C LEU A 106 -6.96 14.37 1.18
N TRP A 107 -7.40 13.56 0.22
CA TRP A 107 -8.02 14.07 -1.01
C TRP A 107 -9.31 14.83 -0.72
N ALA A 108 -10.19 14.29 0.13
CA ALA A 108 -11.47 14.90 0.45
C ALA A 108 -11.31 16.23 1.20
N VAL A 109 -10.37 16.30 2.17
CA VAL A 109 -10.00 17.55 2.87
C VAL A 109 -9.47 18.59 1.88
N ARG A 110 -8.52 18.20 1.00
CA ARG A 110 -7.92 19.13 0.03
C ARG A 110 -8.91 19.61 -1.03
N SER A 111 -9.93 18.80 -1.33
CA SER A 111 -10.97 19.11 -2.31
C SER A 111 -12.14 19.91 -1.72
N GLY A 112 -12.08 20.29 -0.44
CA GLY A 112 -13.15 21.02 0.26
C GLY A 112 -14.43 20.22 0.50
N LYS A 113 -14.41 18.89 0.29
CA LYS A 113 -15.60 18.03 0.41
C LYS A 113 -15.99 17.69 1.85
N ILE A 114 -15.14 18.03 2.83
CA ILE A 114 -15.35 17.77 4.27
C ILE A 114 -15.54 19.07 5.09
N LEU A 115 -15.16 20.22 4.54
CA LEU A 115 -15.18 21.52 5.23
C LEU A 115 -16.17 22.53 4.62
N GLY A 116 -17.06 22.06 3.74
CA GLY A 116 -18.09 22.86 3.06
C GLY A 116 -19.47 22.61 3.62
#